data_AF-A0A1G0B371-F1
#
_entry.id   AF-A0A1G0B371-F1
#
_cell.length_a   1.000
_cell.length_b   1.000
_cell.length_c   1.000
_cell.angle_alpha   90.00
_cell.angle_beta   90.00
_cell.angle_gamma   90.00
#
_symmetry.space_group_name_H-M   'P 1'
#
loop_
_entity.id
_entity.type
_entity.pdbx_description
1 polymer ?
#
loop_
_entity_poly.entity_id
_entity_poly.type
_entity_poly.pdbx_seq_one_letter_code
_entity_poly.pdbx_strand_id
1 'polypeptide(L)'
;MKQQNYKNHSKFVIGYHIVTFLAILAFLGGAIRNLWNSSEDNLYAASLLVLLSFILLFMFYFIRSFALKAQDRAIKAEEKLRYFILTGKSISNKLTTRQFVGLRFASDEEFVSLVEKAVMENLSENNIKKAINNWKADDYRV
;
A
#
# COMPACT_ATOMS: atom_id res chain seq x y z
N MET A 1 -19.03 10.83 -5.13
CA MET A 1 -17.91 10.61 -4.19
C MET A 1 -17.27 11.97 -3.89
N LYS A 2 -16.72 12.20 -2.69
CA LYS A 2 -16.00 13.45 -2.39
C LYS A 2 -14.75 13.54 -3.25
N GLN A 3 -14.40 14.73 -3.75
CA GLN A 3 -13.16 14.95 -4.47
C GLN A 3 -11.96 14.52 -3.62
N GLN A 4 -11.09 13.69 -4.18
CA GLN A 4 -9.87 13.26 -3.50
C GLN A 4 -8.87 14.42 -3.39
N ASN A 5 -8.11 14.44 -2.30
CA ASN A 5 -7.01 15.35 -2.05
C ASN A 5 -6.02 14.71 -1.07
N TYR A 6 -4.95 15.44 -0.73
CA TYR A 6 -3.93 14.99 0.20
C TYR A 6 -4.48 14.41 1.53
N LYS A 7 -5.57 14.97 2.07
CA LYS A 7 -6.13 14.56 3.36
C LYS A 7 -6.95 13.27 3.30
N ASN A 8 -7.51 12.89 2.14
CA ASN A 8 -8.51 11.81 2.04
C ASN A 8 -8.22 10.77 0.93
N HIS A 9 -7.07 10.84 0.26
CA HIS A 9 -6.69 9.91 -0.82
C HIS A 9 -6.40 8.47 -0.34
N SER A 10 -6.09 8.27 0.93
CA SER A 10 -5.80 6.94 1.48
C SER A 10 -7.09 6.15 1.68
N LYS A 11 -7.14 4.93 1.17
CA LYS A 11 -8.28 4.02 1.36
C LYS A 11 -7.97 3.04 2.48
N PHE A 12 -8.94 2.88 3.39
CA PHE A 12 -8.83 1.97 4.52
C PHE A 12 -10.10 1.12 4.60
N VAL A 13 -9.93 -0.19 4.43
CA VAL A 13 -11.05 -1.15 4.47
C VAL A 13 -11.19 -1.68 5.89
N ILE A 14 -12.20 -1.21 6.61
CA ILE A 14 -12.45 -1.57 8.04
C ILE A 14 -12.50 -3.08 8.23
N GLY A 15 -13.23 -3.80 7.36
CA GLY A 15 -13.36 -5.25 7.44
C GLY A 15 -12.01 -5.97 7.39
N TYR A 16 -11.16 -5.60 6.44
CA TYR A 16 -9.82 -6.19 6.34
C TYR A 16 -8.91 -5.72 7.48
N HIS A 17 -8.73 -4.41 7.64
CA HIS A 17 -7.65 -3.88 8.48
C HIS A 17 -7.94 -3.93 9.98
N ILE A 18 -9.21 -3.78 10.39
CA ILE A 18 -9.59 -3.78 11.80
C ILE A 18 -10.20 -5.13 12.15
N VAL A 19 -11.30 -5.51 11.49
CA VAL A 19 -12.08 -6.68 11.91
C VAL A 19 -11.24 -7.96 11.76
N THR A 20 -10.65 -8.22 10.59
CA THR A 20 -9.84 -9.42 10.38
C THR A 20 -8.58 -9.41 11.26
N PHE A 21 -7.88 -8.27 11.38
CA PHE A 21 -6.67 -8.21 12.20
C PHE A 21 -6.96 -8.48 13.69
N LEU A 22 -7.98 -7.83 14.26
CA LEU A 22 -8.38 -8.06 15.65
C LEU A 22 -8.89 -9.49 15.86
N ALA A 23 -9.62 -10.06 14.90
CA ALA A 23 -10.06 -11.45 14.97
C ALA A 23 -8.87 -12.43 14.99
N ILE A 24 -7.82 -12.19 14.18
CA ILE A 24 -6.61 -13.01 14.20
C ILE A 24 -5.89 -12.88 15.55
N LEU A 25 -5.80 -11.67 16.12
CA LEU A 25 -5.20 -11.48 17.44
C LEU A 25 -5.99 -12.17 18.56
N ALA A 26 -7.32 -12.09 18.52
CA ALA A 26 -8.19 -12.79 19.45
C ALA A 26 -8.02 -14.32 19.32
N PHE A 27 -7.93 -14.83 18.09
CA PHE A 27 -7.66 -16.24 17.82
C PHE A 27 -6.30 -16.68 18.35
N LEU A 28 -5.23 -15.91 18.12
CA LEU A 28 -3.90 -16.15 18.68
C LEU A 28 -3.93 -16.18 20.21
N GLY A 29 -4.58 -15.21 20.85
CA GLY A 29 -4.71 -15.17 22.31
C GLY A 29 -5.47 -16.39 22.85
N GLY A 30 -6.55 -16.79 22.19
CA GLY A 30 -7.30 -18.01 22.49
C GLY A 30 -6.46 -19.28 22.31
N ALA A 31 -5.67 -19.36 21.25
CA ALA A 31 -4.78 -20.49 20.97
C ALA A 31 -3.66 -20.60 22.01
N ILE A 32 -3.03 -19.48 22.40
CA ILE A 32 -2.03 -19.46 23.48
C ILE A 32 -2.65 -19.88 24.80
N ARG A 33 -3.83 -19.37 25.15
CA ARG A 33 -4.54 -19.78 26.36
C ARG A 33 -4.88 -21.28 26.33
N ASN A 34 -5.30 -21.80 25.19
CA ASN A 34 -5.57 -23.24 25.02
C ASN A 34 -4.29 -24.06 25.25
N LEU A 35 -3.18 -23.65 24.63
CA LEU A 35 -1.88 -24.29 24.80
C LEU A 35 -1.35 -24.23 26.25
N TRP A 36 -1.60 -23.14 26.97
CA TRP A 36 -1.22 -23.07 28.39
C TRP A 36 -1.98 -24.11 29.23
N ASN A 37 -3.25 -24.36 28.90
CA ASN A 37 -4.12 -25.24 29.66
C ASN A 37 -4.23 -26.66 29.08
N SER A 38 -3.39 -27.03 28.10
CA SER A 38 -3.42 -28.34 27.45
C SER A 38 -2.78 -29.44 28.30
N SER A 39 -3.34 -30.65 28.24
CA SER A 39 -2.74 -31.90 28.72
C SER A 39 -1.96 -32.59 27.59
N GLU A 40 -1.25 -33.68 27.90
CA GLU A 40 -0.49 -34.44 26.88
C GLU A 40 -1.36 -34.89 25.70
N ASP A 41 -2.61 -35.28 25.96
CA ASP A 41 -3.54 -35.77 24.94
C ASP A 41 -3.93 -34.72 23.89
N ASN A 42 -3.94 -33.42 24.26
CA ASN A 42 -4.36 -32.34 23.37
C ASN A 42 -3.25 -31.32 23.06
N LEU A 43 -2.06 -31.48 23.64
CA LEU A 43 -0.91 -30.60 23.45
C LEU A 43 -0.56 -30.40 21.98
N TYR A 44 -0.57 -31.48 21.19
CA TYR A 44 -0.27 -31.40 19.76
C TYR A 44 -1.29 -30.52 19.03
N ALA A 45 -2.59 -30.77 19.22
CA ALA A 45 -3.65 -29.97 18.61
C ALA A 45 -3.57 -28.49 19.04
N ALA A 46 -3.32 -28.23 20.32
CA ALA A 46 -3.16 -26.88 20.84
C ALA A 46 -1.97 -26.14 20.21
N SER A 47 -0.84 -26.83 20.02
CA SER A 47 0.35 -26.25 19.37
C SER A 47 0.10 -25.91 17.89
N LEU A 48 -0.68 -26.74 17.18
CA LEU A 48 -1.06 -26.48 15.79
C LEU A 48 -1.96 -25.25 15.66
N LEU A 49 -2.84 -24.98 16.62
CA LEU A 49 -3.67 -23.77 16.62
C LEU A 49 -2.82 -22.50 16.77
N VAL A 50 -1.78 -22.54 17.60
CA VAL A 50 -0.81 -21.44 17.71
C VAL A 50 -0.07 -21.25 16.39
N LEU A 51 0.45 -22.33 15.79
CA LEU A 51 1.10 -22.26 14.48
C LEU A 51 0.16 -21.68 13.40
N LEU A 52 -1.09 -22.13 13.36
CA LEU A 52 -2.09 -21.63 12.43
C LEU A 52 -2.31 -20.12 12.58
N SER A 53 -2.36 -19.61 13.81
CA SER A 53 -2.53 -18.17 14.04
C SER A 53 -1.37 -17.33 13.47
N PHE A 54 -0.12 -17.83 13.54
CA PHE A 54 1.02 -17.20 12.89
C PHE A 54 0.95 -17.28 11.36
N ILE A 55 0.52 -18.42 10.81
CA ILE A 55 0.28 -18.57 9.36
C ILE A 55 -0.73 -17.52 8.89
N LEU A 56 -1.84 -17.33 9.64
CA LEU A 56 -2.85 -16.33 9.32
C LEU A 56 -2.30 -14.89 9.41
N LEU A 57 -1.46 -14.58 10.40
CA LEU A 57 -0.78 -13.27 10.49
C LEU A 57 0.12 -13.02 9.27
N PHE A 58 0.92 -14.01 8.87
CA PHE A 58 1.76 -13.90 7.67
C PHE A 58 0.92 -13.74 6.41
N MET A 59 -0.16 -14.52 6.25
CA MET A 59 -1.08 -14.38 5.13
C MET A 59 -1.70 -12.98 5.08
N PHE A 60 -2.18 -12.47 6.21
CA PHE A 60 -2.74 -11.12 6.34
C PHE A 60 -1.74 -10.03 5.90
N TYR A 61 -0.46 -10.17 6.24
CA TYR A 61 0.57 -9.23 5.81
C TYR A 61 0.92 -9.36 4.32
N PHE A 62 1.19 -10.57 3.85
CA PHE A 62 1.72 -10.82 2.51
C PHE A 62 0.69 -10.61 1.40
N ILE A 63 -0.58 -10.99 1.61
CA ILE A 63 -1.66 -10.73 0.64
C ILE A 63 -1.71 -9.25 0.30
N ARG A 64 -1.66 -8.38 1.32
CA ARG A 64 -1.67 -6.93 1.11
C ARG A 64 -0.39 -6.43 0.47
N SER A 65 0.77 -6.89 0.94
CA SER A 65 2.08 -6.42 0.48
C SER A 65 2.34 -6.77 -0.98
N PHE A 66 1.93 -7.96 -1.43
CA PHE A 66 2.08 -8.38 -2.82
C PHE A 66 1.18 -7.58 -3.77
N ALA A 67 -0.08 -7.35 -3.39
CA ALA A 67 -1.00 -6.52 -4.17
C ALA A 67 -0.47 -5.09 -4.32
N LEU A 68 0.04 -4.48 -3.24
CA LEU A 68 0.66 -3.15 -3.27
C LEU A 68 1.89 -3.11 -4.18
N LYS A 69 2.76 -4.11 -4.12
CA LYS A 69 3.96 -4.18 -4.96
C LYS A 69 3.61 -4.32 -6.44
N ALA A 70 2.55 -5.06 -6.78
CA ALA A 70 2.05 -5.16 -8.15
C ALA A 70 1.50 -3.82 -8.65
N GLN A 71 0.69 -3.14 -7.82
CA GLN A 71 0.16 -1.80 -8.14
C GLN A 71 1.28 -0.76 -8.29
N ASP A 72 2.28 -0.75 -7.41
CA ASP A 72 3.43 0.17 -7.50
C ASP A 72 4.21 -0.01 -8.81
N ARG A 73 4.31 -1.25 -9.32
CA ARG A 73 4.91 -1.53 -10.63
C ARG A 73 4.04 -1.04 -11.77
N ALA A 74 2.72 -1.25 -11.70
CA ALA A 74 1.77 -0.76 -12.70
C ALA A 74 1.79 0.77 -12.78
N ILE A 75 1.66 1.46 -11.63
CA ILE A 75 1.75 2.92 -11.53
C ILE A 75 3.06 3.43 -12.15
N LYS A 76 4.20 2.82 -11.82
CA LYS A 76 5.48 3.21 -12.42
C LYS A 76 5.48 3.08 -13.95
N ALA A 77 4.87 2.03 -14.50
CA ALA A 77 4.80 1.84 -15.95
C ALA A 77 3.84 2.85 -16.60
N GLU A 78 2.68 3.08 -16.00
CA GLU A 78 1.66 4.03 -16.44
C GLU A 78 2.19 5.47 -16.45
N GLU A 79 2.81 5.92 -15.35
CA GLU A 79 3.36 7.28 -15.28
C GLU A 79 4.58 7.47 -16.20
N LYS A 80 5.37 6.41 -16.44
CA LYS A 80 6.43 6.42 -17.45
C LYS A 80 5.88 6.64 -18.85
N LEU A 81 4.82 5.91 -19.21
CA LEU A 81 4.15 6.04 -20.50
C LEU A 81 3.48 7.40 -20.64
N ARG A 82 2.79 7.87 -19.60
CA ARG A 82 2.16 9.19 -19.55
C ARG A 82 3.17 10.31 -19.80
N TYR A 83 4.32 10.27 -19.14
CA TYR A 83 5.39 11.24 -19.38
C TYR A 83 5.88 11.22 -20.84
N PHE A 84 6.04 10.04 -21.42
CA PHE A 84 6.43 9.89 -22.82
C PHE A 84 5.38 10.45 -23.78
N ILE A 85 4.09 10.20 -23.53
CA ILE A 85 2.99 10.74 -24.34
C ILE A 85 2.97 12.28 -24.29
N LEU A 86 3.18 12.88 -23.12
CA LEU A 86 3.13 14.34 -22.94
C LEU A 86 4.37 15.07 -23.49
N THR A 87 5.54 14.41 -23.52
CA THR A 87 6.82 15.09 -23.81
C THR A 87 7.59 14.55 -25.01
N GLY A 88 7.24 13.36 -25.50
CA GLY A 88 8.01 12.59 -26.48
C GLY A 88 9.35 12.05 -25.96
N LYS A 89 9.64 12.18 -24.66
CA LYS A 89 10.92 11.81 -24.05
C LYS A 89 10.76 10.72 -22.99
N SER A 90 11.81 9.96 -22.76
CA SER A 90 11.85 9.03 -21.64
C SER A 90 11.98 9.79 -20.32
N ILE A 91 11.22 9.36 -19.30
CA ILE A 91 11.33 9.95 -17.96
C ILE A 91 12.63 9.53 -17.27
N SER A 92 13.16 10.41 -16.43
CA SER A 92 14.40 10.20 -15.67
C SER A 92 14.37 8.90 -14.86
N ASN A 93 15.47 8.12 -14.93
CA ASN A 93 15.67 6.93 -14.10
C ASN A 93 16.05 7.25 -12.65
N LYS A 94 16.23 8.53 -12.29
CA LYS A 94 16.50 8.97 -10.91
C LYS A 94 15.27 8.87 -10.01
N LEU A 95 14.06 8.79 -10.57
CA LEU A 95 12.84 8.65 -9.80
C LEU A 95 12.69 7.26 -9.20
N THR A 96 12.45 7.22 -7.90
CA THR A 96 12.09 6.02 -7.14
C THR A 96 10.62 5.65 -7.41
N THR A 97 10.28 4.37 -7.19
CA THR A 97 8.90 3.89 -7.33
C THR A 97 7.92 4.67 -6.43
N ARG A 98 8.36 5.06 -5.23
CA ARG A 98 7.53 5.85 -4.29
C ARG A 98 7.26 7.27 -4.79
N GLN A 99 8.19 7.88 -5.53
CA GLN A 99 7.93 9.16 -6.18
C GLN A 99 6.88 9.03 -7.29
N PHE A 100 6.93 7.97 -8.11
CA PHE A 100 5.86 7.68 -9.09
C PHE A 100 4.49 7.51 -8.43
N VAL A 101 4.46 6.79 -7.30
CA VAL A 101 3.26 6.64 -6.46
C VAL A 101 2.71 7.99 -6.01
N GLY A 102 3.55 8.99 -5.71
CA GLY A 102 3.10 10.35 -5.39
C GLY A 102 2.59 11.10 -6.62
N LEU A 103 3.32 11.02 -7.73
CA LEU A 103 3.06 11.75 -8.97
C LEU A 103 1.74 11.36 -9.66
N ARG A 104 1.23 10.15 -9.43
CA ARG A 104 -0.03 9.67 -10.04
C ARG A 104 -1.24 10.57 -9.78
N PHE A 105 -1.21 11.31 -8.69
CA PHE A 105 -2.28 12.23 -8.28
C PHE A 105 -2.19 13.60 -8.96
N ALA A 106 -1.11 13.91 -9.68
CA ALA A 106 -0.98 15.17 -10.39
C ALA A 106 -1.80 15.12 -11.68
N SER A 107 -2.48 16.22 -12.00
CA SER A 107 -3.13 16.46 -13.30
C SER A 107 -2.12 16.55 -14.46
N ASP A 108 -2.57 16.41 -15.71
CA ASP A 108 -1.66 16.42 -16.88
C ASP A 108 -0.95 17.78 -17.04
N GLU A 109 -1.62 18.86 -16.63
CA GLU A 109 -1.14 20.24 -16.74
C GLU A 109 0.06 20.52 -15.85
N GLU A 110 0.15 19.89 -14.67
CA GLU A 110 1.26 20.10 -13.72
C GLU A 110 2.21 18.89 -13.61
N PHE A 111 1.90 17.76 -14.24
CA PHE A 111 2.65 16.51 -14.09
C PHE A 111 4.10 16.63 -14.54
N VAL A 112 4.35 17.19 -15.73
CA VAL A 112 5.72 17.28 -16.30
C VAL A 112 6.61 18.17 -15.46
N SER A 113 6.13 19.35 -15.07
CA SER A 113 6.89 20.28 -14.22
C SER A 113 7.14 19.70 -12.81
N LEU A 114 6.15 18.98 -12.26
CA LEU A 114 6.31 18.32 -10.96
C LEU A 114 7.30 17.15 -11.01
N VAL A 115 7.38 16.42 -12.13
CA VAL A 115 8.42 15.40 -12.37
C VAL A 115 9.80 16.03 -12.36
N GLU A 116 10.00 17.13 -13.09
CA GLU A 116 11.30 17.82 -13.14
C GLU A 116 11.71 18.32 -11.76
N LYS A 117 10.79 18.94 -11.03
CA LYS A 117 11.00 19.38 -9.65
C LYS A 117 11.35 18.20 -8.73
N ALA A 118 10.62 17.09 -8.83
CA ALA A 118 10.87 15.90 -8.03
C ALA A 118 12.27 15.31 -8.26
N VAL A 119 12.76 15.34 -9.51
CA VAL A 119 14.10 14.89 -9.87
C VAL A 119 15.17 15.87 -9.37
N MET A 120 14.95 17.18 -9.54
CA MET A 120 15.92 18.21 -9.20
C MET A 120 16.10 18.38 -7.69
N GLU A 121 15.00 18.42 -6.94
CA GLU A 121 14.98 18.63 -5.49
C GLU A 121 14.98 17.31 -4.70
N ASN A 122 14.98 16.15 -5.38
CA ASN A 122 14.88 14.82 -4.78
C ASN A 122 13.69 14.71 -3.79
N LEU A 123 12.50 15.15 -4.24
CA LEU A 123 11.32 15.22 -3.37
C LEU A 123 10.87 13.84 -2.89
N SER A 124 10.48 13.72 -1.62
CA SER A 124 9.82 12.52 -1.11
C SER A 124 8.41 12.34 -1.70
N GLU A 125 7.86 11.12 -1.67
CA GLU A 125 6.45 10.83 -2.04
C GLU A 125 5.49 11.83 -1.38
N ASN A 126 5.72 12.11 -0.09
CA ASN A 126 4.86 12.99 0.68
C ASN A 126 4.95 14.45 0.22
N ASN A 127 6.16 14.93 -0.07
CA ASN A 127 6.38 16.31 -0.53
C ASN A 127 5.83 16.51 -1.94
N ILE A 128 5.93 15.50 -2.82
CA ILE A 128 5.28 15.49 -4.13
C ILE A 128 3.77 15.67 -3.96
N LYS A 129 3.12 14.84 -3.13
CA LYS A 129 1.67 14.94 -2.92
C LYS A 129 1.24 16.30 -2.37
N LYS A 130 2.04 16.91 -1.50
CA LYS A 130 1.76 18.25 -0.96
C LYS A 130 1.91 19.37 -1.99
N ALA A 131 2.69 19.16 -3.03
CA ALA A 131 2.93 20.14 -4.09
C ALA A 131 1.88 20.11 -5.22
N ILE A 132 0.95 19.14 -5.19
CA ILE A 132 -0.12 18.99 -6.19
C ILE A 132 -1.21 20.02 -5.92
N ASN A 133 -1.54 20.82 -6.93
CA ASN A 133 -2.63 21.80 -6.86
C ASN A 133 -3.92 21.22 -7.45
N ASN A 134 -3.80 20.52 -8.58
CA ASN A 134 -4.92 19.97 -9.33
C ASN A 134 -4.93 18.44 -9.17
N TRP A 135 -5.66 18.00 -8.14
CA TRP A 135 -5.66 16.59 -7.74
C TRP A 135 -6.49 15.71 -8.67
N LYS A 136 -5.83 14.75 -9.31
CA LYS A 136 -6.44 13.63 -10.03
C LYS A 136 -6.79 12.51 -9.05
N ALA A 137 -8.04 12.08 -9.01
CA ALA A 137 -8.46 10.97 -8.15
C ALA A 137 -7.86 9.63 -8.63
N ASP A 138 -7.46 8.78 -7.68
CA ASP A 138 -7.12 7.37 -7.91
C ASP A 138 -8.06 6.49 -7.11
N ASP A 139 -8.97 5.82 -7.81
CA ASP A 139 -9.96 4.97 -7.18
C ASP A 139 -9.62 3.48 -7.17
N TYR A 140 -8.56 3.06 -7.87
CA TYR A 140 -8.19 1.66 -8.00
C TYR A 140 -7.31 1.17 -6.86
N ARG A 141 -6.49 2.04 -6.28
CA ARG A 141 -5.62 1.67 -5.17
C ARG A 141 -6.36 1.71 -3.83
N VAL A 142 -6.50 0.53 -3.23
CA VAL A 142 -6.88 0.34 -1.82
C VAL A 142 -5.61 0.29 -0.99
#